data_AF-A0A822B8D1-F1
#
_entry.id   AF-A0A822B8D1-F1
#
_cell.length_a   1.000
_cell.length_b   1.000
_cell.length_c   1.000
_cell.angle_alpha   90.00
_cell.angle_beta   90.00
_cell.angle_gamma   90.00
#
_symmetry.space_group_name_H-M   'P 1'
#
loop_
_entity.id
_entity.type
_entity.pdbx_description
1 polymer ?
#
loop_
_entity_poly.entity_id
_entity_poly.type
_entity_poly.pdbx_seq_one_letter_code
_entity_poly.pdbx_strand_id
1 'polypeptide(L)'
;MVDTVKEKLTALMLEYPKPSGIILGYGTAGFRARADILPWIMIRIGLLASLRSKVKQACIGVMITASHNPEHDNGAKLIDPYGEMLDQSWEVYANNLSSLDDNIRVLWDYLEKLMTQLNVQLNDKATVAIAYDTRQSSPLLSNIVQRAAEILSANIMNFELMTTPQLHYTVRCYNDNELYGRYTEAGYFDKICTAFRKLIEMTSGTKCSEQLAIDAANGIGAQKLVYLNQRLSDLLKIEIFNDGTKGHLNEK
;
A
#
# COMPACT_ATOMS: atom_id res chain seq x y z
N MET A 1 -13.08 -14.45 22.67
CA MET A 1 -12.77 -13.98 21.30
C MET A 1 -12.61 -12.47 21.27
N VAL A 2 -13.65 -11.69 21.62
CA VAL A 2 -13.54 -10.23 21.73
C VAL A 2 -12.48 -9.80 22.75
N ASP A 3 -12.42 -10.44 23.92
CA ASP A 3 -11.42 -10.10 24.95
C ASP A 3 -9.99 -10.31 24.43
N THR A 4 -9.74 -11.43 23.75
CA THR A 4 -8.45 -11.71 23.09
C THR A 4 -8.08 -10.66 22.03
N VAL A 5 -9.06 -10.16 21.27
CA VAL A 5 -8.84 -9.08 20.31
C VAL A 5 -8.47 -7.78 21.03
N LYS A 6 -9.22 -7.42 22.08
CA LYS A 6 -8.93 -6.23 22.91
C LYS A 6 -7.55 -6.31 23.57
N GLU A 7 -7.15 -7.47 24.08
CA GLU A 7 -5.82 -7.71 24.66
C GLU A 7 -4.72 -7.47 23.63
N LYS A 8 -4.83 -8.07 22.43
CA LYS A 8 -3.85 -7.88 21.35
C LYS A 8 -3.78 -6.43 20.88
N LEU A 9 -4.92 -5.75 20.75
CA LEU A 9 -4.96 -4.32 20.40
C LEU A 9 -4.34 -3.46 21.49
N THR A 10 -4.62 -3.76 22.76
CA THR A 10 -4.04 -3.05 23.90
C THR A 10 -2.52 -3.16 23.88
N ALA A 11 -1.98 -4.37 23.68
CA ALA A 11 -0.55 -4.59 23.57
C ALA A 11 0.07 -3.78 22.41
N LEU A 12 -0.57 -3.80 21.22
CA LEU A 12 -0.07 -3.06 20.05
C LEU A 12 -0.14 -1.54 20.24
N MET A 13 -1.19 -1.02 20.89
CA MET A 13 -1.33 0.40 21.23
C MET A 13 -0.30 0.85 22.28
N LEU A 14 0.03 -0.01 23.25
CA LEU A 14 1.10 0.29 24.22
C LEU A 14 2.48 0.33 23.57
N GLU A 15 2.71 -0.51 22.55
CA GLU A 15 3.96 -0.52 21.78
C GLU A 15 4.09 0.72 20.87
N TYR A 16 2.98 1.18 20.29
CA TYR A 16 2.94 2.34 19.40
C TYR A 16 1.86 3.35 19.83
N PRO A 17 2.09 4.07 20.94
CA PRO A 17 1.11 4.99 21.50
C PRO A 17 0.88 6.18 20.57
N LYS A 18 -0.35 6.67 20.52
CA LYS A 18 -0.69 7.91 19.81
C LYS A 18 -0.11 9.10 20.59
N PRO A 19 0.69 9.97 19.92
CA PRO A 19 1.20 11.18 20.56
C PRO A 19 0.07 12.14 20.96
N SER A 20 0.22 12.80 22.10
CA SER A 20 -0.78 13.75 22.62
C SER A 20 -1.01 14.91 21.66
N GLY A 21 -2.28 15.28 21.44
CA GLY A 21 -2.67 16.43 20.61
C GLY A 21 -2.51 16.23 19.10
N ILE A 22 -2.06 15.06 18.63
CA ILE A 22 -1.89 14.80 17.20
C ILE A 22 -3.18 14.20 16.62
N ILE A 23 -3.68 14.82 15.55
CA ILE A 23 -4.73 14.27 14.68
C ILE A 23 -4.22 14.40 13.24
N LEU A 24 -4.21 13.28 12.52
CA LEU A 24 -3.84 13.25 11.11
C LEU A 24 -5.08 13.22 10.24
N GLY A 25 -5.05 13.91 9.10
CA GLY A 25 -6.10 13.87 8.09
C GLY A 25 -5.83 12.79 7.04
N TYR A 26 -6.85 12.02 6.69
CA TYR A 26 -6.87 11.16 5.52
C TYR A 26 -7.55 11.92 4.37
N GLY A 27 -6.81 12.13 3.29
CA GLY A 27 -7.35 12.68 2.04
C GLY A 27 -7.00 11.79 0.84
N THR A 28 -6.99 12.38 -0.35
CA THR A 28 -6.76 11.65 -1.62
C THR A 28 -5.48 10.81 -1.62
N ALA A 29 -4.45 11.23 -0.88
CA ALA A 29 -3.16 10.55 -0.83
C ALA A 29 -2.98 9.63 0.41
N GLY A 30 -4.03 9.41 1.18
CA GLY A 30 -4.01 8.73 2.47
C GLY A 30 -3.46 9.60 3.60
N PHE A 31 -3.01 8.97 4.68
CA PHE A 31 -2.27 9.65 5.73
C PHE A 31 -0.83 9.88 5.29
N ARG A 32 -0.30 11.09 5.50
CA ARG A 32 1.11 11.42 5.30
C ARG A 32 1.59 12.31 6.42
N ALA A 33 2.75 11.99 6.96
CA ALA A 33 3.42 12.77 7.98
C ALA A 33 4.89 12.37 8.07
N ARG A 34 5.61 13.07 8.95
CA ARG A 34 6.89 12.62 9.50
C ARG A 34 6.80 11.17 9.97
N ALA A 35 7.76 10.33 9.58
CA ALA A 35 7.68 8.89 9.79
C ALA A 35 7.69 8.46 11.27
N ASP A 36 8.32 9.25 12.13
CA ASP A 36 8.42 9.02 13.59
C ASP A 36 7.07 9.14 14.32
N ILE A 37 6.10 9.87 13.76
CA ILE A 37 4.76 10.04 14.35
C ILE A 37 3.67 9.17 13.70
N LEU A 38 4.02 8.33 12.71
CA LEU A 38 3.07 7.45 12.01
C LEU A 38 2.74 6.09 12.68
N PRO A 39 3.56 5.48 13.57
CA PRO A 39 3.30 4.12 14.05
C PRO A 39 1.87 3.89 14.57
N TRP A 40 1.33 4.79 15.39
CA TRP A 40 -0.01 4.65 15.96
C TRP A 40 -1.13 4.67 14.90
N ILE A 41 -0.99 5.47 13.84
CA ILE A 41 -2.02 5.56 12.80
C ILE A 41 -2.00 4.33 11.89
N MET A 42 -0.84 3.68 11.74
CA MET A 42 -0.74 2.42 10.99
C MET A 42 -1.59 1.30 11.62
N ILE A 43 -1.74 1.30 12.95
CA ILE A 43 -2.69 0.41 13.63
C ILE A 43 -4.10 0.68 13.09
N ARG A 44 -4.53 1.94 13.07
CA ARG A 44 -5.88 2.33 12.62
C ARG A 44 -6.12 1.96 11.15
N ILE A 45 -5.10 2.12 10.30
CA ILE A 45 -5.17 1.75 8.88
C ILE A 45 -5.34 0.24 8.70
N GLY A 46 -4.57 -0.59 9.43
CA GLY A 46 -4.71 -2.04 9.36
C GLY A 46 -6.12 -2.51 9.76
N LEU A 47 -6.69 -1.91 10.81
CA LEU A 47 -8.06 -2.19 11.23
C LEU A 47 -9.09 -1.78 10.17
N LEU A 48 -8.95 -0.57 9.61
CA LEU A 48 -9.86 -0.08 8.57
C LEU A 48 -9.78 -0.92 7.29
N ALA A 49 -8.58 -1.34 6.88
CA ALA A 49 -8.36 -2.21 5.73
C ALA A 49 -9.08 -3.56 5.91
N SER A 50 -8.97 -4.16 7.09
CA SER A 50 -9.69 -5.41 7.41
C SER A 50 -11.20 -5.23 7.35
N LEU A 51 -11.74 -4.14 7.93
CA LEU A 51 -13.18 -3.84 7.87
C LEU A 51 -13.65 -3.60 6.42
N ARG A 52 -12.87 -2.85 5.63
CA ARG A 52 -13.18 -2.61 4.21
C ARG A 52 -13.20 -3.91 3.42
N SER A 53 -12.25 -4.79 3.68
CA SER A 53 -12.18 -6.11 3.02
C SER A 53 -13.41 -6.97 3.34
N LYS A 54 -13.86 -6.99 4.60
CA LYS A 54 -15.09 -7.70 5.00
C LYS A 54 -16.31 -7.17 4.26
N VAL A 55 -16.47 -5.84 4.19
CA VAL A 55 -17.60 -5.20 3.49
C VAL A 55 -17.58 -5.49 1.99
N LYS A 56 -16.41 -5.42 1.36
CA LYS A 56 -16.28 -5.63 -0.08
C LYS A 56 -16.20 -7.11 -0.46
N GLN A 57 -16.02 -7.99 0.52
CA GLN A 57 -15.74 -9.42 0.34
C GLN A 57 -14.60 -9.66 -0.67
N ALA A 58 -13.57 -8.82 -0.59
CA ALA A 58 -12.50 -8.73 -1.58
C ALA A 58 -11.19 -8.29 -0.91
N CYS A 59 -10.06 -8.55 -1.58
CA CYS A 59 -8.76 -8.05 -1.17
C CYS A 59 -8.70 -6.52 -1.21
N ILE A 60 -8.17 -5.91 -0.15
CA ILE A 60 -7.90 -4.48 -0.06
C ILE A 60 -6.39 -4.27 0.02
N GLY A 61 -5.87 -3.30 -0.73
CA GLY A 61 -4.45 -2.96 -0.70
C GLY A 61 -4.15 -1.89 0.35
N VAL A 62 -2.95 -1.96 0.95
CA VAL A 62 -2.35 -0.89 1.75
C VAL A 62 -0.97 -0.58 1.18
N MET A 63 -0.83 0.57 0.55
CA MET A 63 0.46 1.05 0.05
C MET A 63 1.10 1.98 1.08
N ILE A 64 2.30 1.65 1.56
CA ILE A 64 3.07 2.51 2.48
C ILE A 64 4.10 3.28 1.67
N THR A 65 3.90 4.59 1.56
CA THR A 65 4.74 5.51 0.82
C THR A 65 4.30 6.95 1.09
N ALA A 66 5.23 7.90 1.03
CA ALA A 66 4.91 9.32 0.85
C ALA A 66 5.26 9.85 -0.56
N SER A 67 5.47 8.97 -1.54
CA SER A 67 5.68 9.34 -2.95
C SER A 67 6.84 10.36 -3.08
N HIS A 68 6.55 11.58 -3.54
CA HIS A 68 7.52 12.65 -3.77
C HIS A 68 8.00 13.39 -2.50
N ASN A 69 7.43 13.12 -1.33
CA ASN A 69 7.83 13.78 -0.09
C ASN A 69 9.32 13.50 0.27
N PRO A 70 9.95 14.34 1.09
CA PRO A 70 11.30 14.08 1.62
C PRO A 70 11.42 12.72 2.30
N GLU A 71 12.62 12.11 2.32
CA GLU A 71 12.88 10.75 2.81
C GLU A 71 12.35 10.49 4.24
N HIS A 72 12.39 11.51 5.10
CA HIS A 72 11.96 11.40 6.50
C HIS A 72 10.44 11.39 6.73
N ASP A 73 9.65 11.65 5.68
CA ASP A 73 8.21 11.44 5.71
C ASP A 73 7.86 10.00 5.35
N ASN A 74 6.66 9.57 5.68
CA ASN A 74 6.05 8.39 5.07
C ASN A 74 4.53 8.55 5.09
N GLY A 75 3.80 7.50 4.76
CA GLY A 75 2.36 7.53 4.74
C GLY A 75 1.79 6.17 4.39
N ALA A 76 0.47 6.07 4.42
CA ALA A 76 -0.21 4.90 3.90
C ALA A 76 -1.58 5.27 3.33
N LYS A 77 -1.94 4.57 2.25
CA LYS A 77 -3.22 4.72 1.56
C LYS A 77 -3.82 3.35 1.24
N LEU A 78 -5.15 3.29 1.29
CA LEU A 78 -5.94 2.13 0.92
C LEU A 78 -6.25 2.09 -0.58
N ILE A 79 -6.32 0.87 -1.11
CA ILE A 79 -6.64 0.56 -2.52
C ILE A 79 -7.84 -0.38 -2.52
N ASP A 80 -8.90 0.02 -3.23
CA ASP A 80 -10.14 -0.73 -3.35
C ASP A 80 -10.05 -1.84 -4.43
N PRO A 81 -11.06 -2.74 -4.51
CA PRO A 81 -10.89 -4.03 -5.17
C PRO A 81 -10.53 -4.02 -6.66
N TYR A 82 -10.91 -2.99 -7.41
CA TYR A 82 -10.56 -2.84 -8.82
C TYR A 82 -9.21 -2.16 -9.05
N GLY A 83 -8.41 -1.97 -8.00
CA GLY A 83 -7.16 -1.23 -8.06
C GLY A 83 -7.39 0.29 -8.10
N GLU A 84 -8.57 0.77 -7.70
CA GLU A 84 -8.91 2.18 -7.53
C GLU A 84 -8.50 2.68 -6.14
N MET A 85 -8.52 3.99 -5.96
CA MET A 85 -8.34 4.59 -4.64
C MET A 85 -9.52 4.24 -3.73
N LEU A 86 -9.32 4.27 -2.41
CA LEU A 86 -10.41 4.13 -1.44
C LEU A 86 -11.60 5.04 -1.81
N ASP A 87 -12.80 4.46 -1.78
CA ASP A 87 -14.05 5.21 -1.90
C ASP A 87 -14.07 6.41 -0.93
N GLN A 88 -14.33 7.60 -1.44
CA GLN A 88 -14.29 8.85 -0.67
C GLN A 88 -15.22 8.82 0.55
N SER A 89 -16.34 8.09 0.47
CA SER A 89 -17.27 7.93 1.60
C SER A 89 -16.63 7.20 2.80
N TRP A 90 -15.49 6.52 2.61
CA TRP A 90 -14.75 5.83 3.67
C TRP A 90 -13.64 6.67 4.29
N GLU A 91 -13.24 7.79 3.70
CA GLU A 91 -12.23 8.69 4.27
C GLU A 91 -12.69 9.23 5.64
N VAL A 92 -14.00 9.40 5.84
CA VAL A 92 -14.58 9.80 7.13
C VAL A 92 -14.28 8.79 8.24
N TYR A 93 -14.26 7.49 7.94
CA TYR A 93 -13.94 6.48 8.95
C TYR A 93 -12.46 6.51 9.34
N ALA A 94 -11.56 6.74 8.36
CA ALA A 94 -10.15 6.94 8.64
C ALA A 94 -9.92 8.18 9.52
N ASN A 95 -10.54 9.31 9.17
CA ASN A 95 -10.44 10.56 9.93
C ASN A 95 -11.02 10.43 11.35
N ASN A 96 -12.14 9.73 11.50
CA ASN A 96 -12.72 9.46 12.82
C ASN A 96 -11.78 8.59 13.67
N LEU A 97 -11.24 7.50 13.12
CA LEU A 97 -10.27 6.65 13.81
C LEU A 97 -9.01 7.41 14.23
N SER A 98 -8.53 8.33 13.40
CA SER A 98 -7.41 9.23 13.71
C SER A 98 -7.74 10.17 14.89
N SER A 99 -8.98 10.61 14.99
CA SER A 99 -9.42 11.57 16.01
C SER A 99 -9.68 10.93 17.38
N LEU A 100 -9.84 9.61 17.46
CA LEU A 100 -10.09 8.92 18.74
C LEU A 100 -8.93 9.07 19.73
N ASP A 101 -9.27 9.15 21.01
CA ASP A 101 -8.29 9.06 22.09
C ASP A 101 -7.59 7.70 22.09
N ASP A 102 -6.37 7.67 22.61
CA ASP A 102 -5.57 6.45 22.68
C ASP A 102 -5.99 5.53 23.83
N ASN A 103 -7.22 5.03 23.73
CA ASN A 103 -7.85 4.23 24.75
C ASN A 103 -8.56 3.03 24.10
N ILE A 104 -8.25 1.82 24.58
CA ILE A 104 -8.79 0.59 23.98
C ILE A 104 -10.32 0.53 24.04
N ARG A 105 -10.94 1.05 25.10
CA ARG A 105 -12.41 1.09 25.22
C ARG A 105 -13.01 2.00 24.17
N VAL A 106 -12.46 3.21 24.01
CA VAL A 106 -12.92 4.19 23.00
C VAL A 106 -12.76 3.64 21.59
N LEU A 107 -11.59 3.06 21.27
CA LEU A 107 -11.38 2.42 19.97
C LEU A 107 -12.37 1.29 19.73
N TRP A 108 -12.51 0.38 20.69
CA TRP A 108 -13.36 -0.80 20.51
C TRP A 108 -14.83 -0.42 20.35
N ASP A 109 -15.34 0.49 21.19
CA ASP A 109 -16.71 0.98 21.11
C ASP A 109 -17.00 1.60 19.73
N TYR A 110 -16.01 2.28 19.13
CA TYR A 110 -16.11 2.80 17.77
C TYR A 110 -16.12 1.67 16.71
N LEU A 111 -15.19 0.71 16.80
CA LEU A 111 -15.12 -0.43 15.87
C LEU A 111 -16.41 -1.27 15.90
N GLU A 112 -16.99 -1.49 17.09
CA GLU A 112 -18.23 -2.26 17.26
C GLU A 112 -19.44 -1.56 16.63
N LYS A 113 -19.56 -0.24 16.84
CA LYS A 113 -20.56 0.58 16.14
C LYS A 113 -20.37 0.53 14.63
N LEU A 114 -19.12 0.67 14.17
CA LEU A 114 -18.80 0.64 12.75
C LEU A 114 -19.10 -0.73 12.11
N MET A 115 -18.75 -1.83 12.77
CA MET A 115 -19.10 -3.18 12.32
C MET A 115 -20.61 -3.38 12.20
N THR A 116 -21.38 -2.89 13.16
CA THR A 116 -22.85 -2.93 13.13
C THR A 116 -23.41 -2.10 11.98
N GLN A 117 -22.94 -0.87 11.81
CA GLN A 117 -23.36 0.03 10.73
C GLN A 117 -23.05 -0.54 9.34
N LEU A 118 -21.90 -1.19 9.19
CA LEU A 118 -21.44 -1.77 7.94
C LEU A 118 -21.97 -3.19 7.69
N ASN A 119 -22.74 -3.75 8.64
CA ASN A 119 -23.26 -5.11 8.60
C ASN A 119 -22.15 -6.17 8.38
N VAL A 120 -21.07 -6.07 9.15
CA VAL A 120 -19.95 -7.04 9.14
C VAL A 120 -19.70 -7.60 10.53
N GLN A 121 -19.16 -8.81 10.57
CA GLN A 121 -18.80 -9.53 11.78
C GLN A 121 -17.29 -9.70 11.93
N LEU A 122 -16.85 -9.86 13.18
CA LEU A 122 -15.44 -10.08 13.51
C LEU A 122 -14.81 -11.28 12.77
N ASN A 123 -15.60 -12.31 12.49
CA ASN A 123 -15.13 -13.55 11.84
C ASN A 123 -15.31 -13.57 10.31
N ASP A 124 -15.89 -12.51 9.72
CA ASP A 124 -15.98 -12.42 8.26
C ASP A 124 -14.59 -12.49 7.63
N LYS A 125 -14.50 -13.15 6.48
CA LYS A 125 -13.23 -13.27 5.76
C LYS A 125 -12.74 -11.89 5.34
N ALA A 126 -11.46 -11.63 5.57
CA ALA A 126 -10.77 -10.45 5.09
C ALA A 126 -9.44 -10.87 4.47
N THR A 127 -9.03 -10.16 3.43
CA THR A 127 -7.71 -10.29 2.79
C THR A 127 -7.13 -8.90 2.59
N VAL A 128 -5.90 -8.70 3.05
CA VAL A 128 -5.18 -7.42 2.93
C VAL A 128 -3.85 -7.65 2.23
N ALA A 129 -3.65 -6.97 1.11
CA ALA A 129 -2.37 -6.92 0.40
C ALA A 129 -1.57 -5.70 0.86
N ILE A 130 -0.31 -5.88 1.25
CA ILE A 130 0.54 -4.81 1.76
C ILE A 130 1.79 -4.72 0.89
N ALA A 131 2.19 -3.51 0.52
CA ALA A 131 3.49 -3.25 -0.07
C ALA A 131 3.97 -1.84 0.27
N TYR A 132 5.25 -1.57 0.03
CA TYR A 132 5.90 -0.34 0.43
C TYR A 132 7.06 0.08 -0.46
N ASP A 133 7.42 1.36 -0.40
CA ASP A 133 8.58 1.93 -1.10
C ASP A 133 9.90 1.74 -0.32
N THR A 134 10.99 2.33 -0.83
CA THR A 134 12.33 2.19 -0.26
C THR A 134 12.61 3.03 1.00
N ARG A 135 11.63 3.74 1.56
CA ARG A 135 11.86 4.55 2.78
C ARG A 135 12.29 3.66 3.94
N GLN A 136 13.28 4.12 4.71
CA GLN A 136 13.80 3.36 5.86
C GLN A 136 12.71 2.98 6.89
N SER A 137 11.68 3.81 7.04
CA SER A 137 10.56 3.56 7.97
C SER A 137 9.53 2.55 7.45
N SER A 138 9.53 2.26 6.15
CA SER A 138 8.50 1.44 5.50
C SER A 138 8.36 0.01 6.08
N PRO A 139 9.44 -0.75 6.35
CA PRO A 139 9.31 -2.09 6.94
C PRO A 139 8.62 -2.10 8.30
N LEU A 140 8.94 -1.15 9.18
CA LEU A 140 8.29 -1.03 10.49
C LEU A 140 6.80 -0.70 10.35
N LEU A 141 6.47 0.32 9.54
CA LEU A 141 5.09 0.74 9.33
C LEU A 141 4.25 -0.39 8.69
N SER A 142 4.84 -1.14 7.76
CA SER A 142 4.23 -2.34 7.17
C SER A 142 3.92 -3.42 8.20
N ASN A 143 4.87 -3.71 9.09
CA ASN A 143 4.66 -4.69 10.16
C ASN A 143 3.50 -4.29 11.10
N ILE A 144 3.37 -3.00 11.42
CA ILE A 144 2.27 -2.51 12.27
C ILE A 144 0.91 -2.69 11.58
N VAL A 145 0.80 -2.32 10.29
CA VAL A 145 -0.42 -2.53 9.50
C VAL A 145 -0.78 -4.02 9.47
N GLN A 146 0.19 -4.88 9.19
CA GLN A 146 0.02 -6.33 9.17
C GLN A 146 -0.54 -6.85 10.50
N ARG A 147 0.14 -6.54 11.62
CA ARG A 147 -0.28 -6.98 12.97
C ARG A 147 -1.69 -6.50 13.31
N ALA A 148 -2.02 -5.25 13.00
CA ALA A 148 -3.34 -4.71 13.25
C ALA A 148 -4.43 -5.39 12.39
N ALA A 149 -4.13 -5.67 11.12
CA ALA A 149 -5.05 -6.34 10.22
C ALA A 149 -5.32 -7.80 10.65
N GLU A 150 -4.27 -8.53 11.05
CA GLU A 150 -4.34 -9.91 11.58
C GLU A 150 -5.18 -10.02 12.86
N ILE A 151 -5.18 -8.98 13.71
CA ILE A 151 -6.02 -8.95 14.92
C ILE A 151 -7.52 -8.99 14.59
N LEU A 152 -7.93 -8.46 13.42
CA LEU A 152 -9.29 -8.60 12.89
C LEU A 152 -9.44 -9.78 11.90
N SER A 153 -8.57 -10.79 12.05
CA SER A 153 -8.60 -12.05 11.30
C SER A 153 -8.42 -11.90 9.78
N ALA A 154 -7.72 -10.86 9.33
CA ALA A 154 -7.37 -10.75 7.92
C ALA A 154 -6.24 -11.72 7.53
N ASN A 155 -6.40 -12.35 6.37
CA ASN A 155 -5.31 -13.01 5.66
C ASN A 155 -4.40 -11.95 5.03
N ILE A 156 -3.09 -12.09 5.19
CA ILE A 156 -2.13 -11.08 4.75
C ILE A 156 -1.33 -11.57 3.55
N MET A 157 -1.23 -10.73 2.54
CA MET A 157 -0.28 -10.88 1.44
C MET A 157 0.69 -9.72 1.48
N ASN A 158 1.85 -9.92 2.10
CA ASN A 158 2.89 -8.91 2.19
C ASN A 158 3.87 -9.07 1.01
N PHE A 159 3.83 -8.13 0.08
CA PHE A 159 4.66 -8.09 -1.12
C PHE A 159 5.94 -7.26 -0.94
N GLU A 160 6.13 -6.69 0.25
CA GLU A 160 7.29 -5.88 0.60
C GLU A 160 7.54 -4.75 -0.41
N LEU A 161 8.68 -4.76 -1.10
CA LEU A 161 9.12 -3.71 -1.99
C LEU A 161 8.35 -3.72 -3.31
N MET A 162 7.44 -2.75 -3.50
CA MET A 162 6.74 -2.51 -4.76
C MET A 162 6.62 -1.01 -5.06
N THR A 163 6.52 -0.68 -6.33
CA THR A 163 5.97 0.60 -6.75
C THR A 163 4.48 0.66 -6.43
N THR A 164 3.93 1.87 -6.24
CA THR A 164 2.49 2.03 -6.05
C THR A 164 1.67 1.38 -7.17
N PRO A 165 1.96 1.57 -8.48
CA PRO A 165 1.21 0.92 -9.55
C PRO A 165 1.26 -0.62 -9.51
N GLN A 166 2.35 -1.22 -9.05
CA GLN A 166 2.43 -2.68 -8.89
C GLN A 166 1.42 -3.18 -7.86
N LEU A 167 1.29 -2.53 -6.70
CA LEU A 167 0.29 -2.95 -5.70
C LEU A 167 -1.15 -2.74 -6.22
N HIS A 168 -1.43 -1.63 -6.91
CA HIS A 168 -2.73 -1.40 -7.55
C HIS A 168 -3.07 -2.52 -8.57
N TYR A 169 -2.09 -2.93 -9.39
CA TYR A 169 -2.21 -4.06 -10.31
C TYR A 169 -2.48 -5.39 -9.59
N THR A 170 -1.70 -5.69 -8.55
CA THR A 170 -1.83 -6.91 -7.76
C THR A 170 -3.22 -7.03 -7.13
N VAL A 171 -3.75 -5.96 -6.52
CA VAL A 171 -5.10 -5.96 -5.94
C VAL A 171 -6.16 -6.24 -7.01
N ARG A 172 -6.07 -5.56 -8.16
CA ARG A 172 -7.01 -5.77 -9.28
C ARG A 172 -7.00 -7.23 -9.74
N CYS A 173 -5.80 -7.75 -10.05
CA CYS A 173 -5.61 -9.10 -10.55
C CYS A 173 -6.05 -10.17 -9.54
N TYR A 174 -5.79 -9.97 -8.25
CA TYR A 174 -6.21 -10.92 -7.23
C TYR A 174 -7.74 -11.00 -7.16
N ASN A 175 -8.41 -9.86 -7.16
CA ASN A 175 -9.88 -9.80 -7.00
C ASN A 175 -10.66 -10.25 -8.24
N ASP A 176 -10.06 -10.17 -9.43
CA ASP A 176 -10.67 -10.72 -10.65
C ASP A 176 -10.19 -12.13 -11.01
N ASN A 177 -9.61 -12.87 -10.04
CA ASN A 177 -9.13 -14.24 -10.21
C ASN A 177 -8.14 -14.37 -11.39
N GLU A 178 -7.22 -13.41 -11.48
CA GLU A 178 -6.19 -13.30 -12.52
C GLU A 178 -6.71 -13.10 -13.95
N LEU A 179 -7.98 -12.71 -14.13
CA LEU A 179 -8.55 -12.40 -15.45
C LEU A 179 -7.88 -11.18 -16.08
N TYR A 180 -7.53 -10.16 -15.31
CA TYR A 180 -6.77 -9.02 -15.84
C TYR A 180 -5.28 -9.38 -16.03
N GLY A 181 -4.75 -10.35 -15.29
CA GLY A 181 -3.36 -10.80 -15.39
C GLY A 181 -2.93 -11.49 -14.09
N ARG A 182 -1.72 -12.07 -14.07
CA ARG A 182 -1.21 -12.73 -12.86
C ARG A 182 -0.87 -11.70 -11.79
N TYR A 183 -1.35 -11.84 -10.56
CA TYR A 183 -1.18 -10.83 -9.49
C TYR A 183 0.27 -10.71 -8.93
N THR A 184 1.25 -11.31 -9.61
CA THR A 184 2.66 -11.34 -9.23
C THR A 184 3.46 -10.22 -9.89
N GLU A 185 4.64 -9.92 -9.36
CA GLU A 185 5.56 -8.96 -9.98
C GLU A 185 5.96 -9.39 -11.41
N ALA A 186 6.19 -10.69 -11.62
CA ALA A 186 6.44 -11.22 -12.95
C ALA A 186 5.25 -10.98 -13.88
N GLY A 187 4.02 -11.20 -13.41
CA GLY A 187 2.79 -10.93 -14.16
C GLY A 187 2.63 -9.45 -14.57
N TYR A 188 2.97 -8.53 -13.67
CA TYR A 188 2.98 -7.09 -13.96
C TYR A 188 3.91 -6.77 -15.14
N PHE A 189 5.16 -7.23 -15.08
CA PHE A 189 6.13 -6.98 -16.15
C PHE A 189 5.82 -7.75 -17.43
N ASP A 190 5.35 -9.00 -17.35
CA ASP A 190 4.88 -9.78 -18.50
C ASP A 190 3.81 -9.00 -19.27
N LYS A 191 2.81 -8.47 -18.56
CA LYS A 191 1.70 -7.74 -19.16
C LYS A 191 2.17 -6.46 -19.87
N ILE A 192 2.97 -5.63 -19.19
CA ILE A 192 3.44 -4.36 -19.75
C ILE A 192 4.39 -4.60 -20.93
N CYS A 193 5.36 -5.52 -20.79
CA CYS A 193 6.31 -5.81 -21.86
C CYS A 193 5.61 -6.40 -23.09
N THR A 194 4.64 -7.29 -22.89
CA THR A 194 3.87 -7.87 -23.99
C THR A 194 3.06 -6.81 -24.73
N ALA A 195 2.41 -5.90 -24.01
CA ALA A 195 1.67 -4.80 -24.62
C ALA A 195 2.60 -3.85 -25.40
N PHE A 196 3.75 -3.51 -24.83
CA PHE A 196 4.75 -2.66 -25.48
C PHE A 196 5.29 -3.30 -26.77
N ARG A 197 5.65 -4.58 -26.74
CA ARG A 197 6.12 -5.32 -27.92
C ARG A 197 5.09 -5.29 -29.06
N LYS A 198 3.83 -5.58 -28.76
CA LYS A 198 2.72 -5.51 -29.74
C LYS A 198 2.57 -4.11 -30.34
N LEU A 199 2.72 -3.06 -29.53
CA LEU A 199 2.66 -1.69 -30.03
C LEU A 199 3.81 -1.39 -31.01
N ILE A 200 5.04 -1.83 -30.71
CA ILE A 200 6.19 -1.65 -31.60
C ILE A 200 6.00 -2.42 -32.92
N GLU A 201 5.48 -3.65 -32.87
CA GLU A 201 5.16 -4.44 -34.07
C GLU A 201 4.18 -3.70 -34.99
N MET A 202 3.18 -3.00 -34.42
CA MET A 202 2.22 -2.19 -35.17
C MET A 202 2.85 -0.95 -35.84
N THR A 203 4.03 -0.51 -35.40
CA THR A 203 4.76 0.64 -35.98
C THR A 203 5.80 0.23 -37.04
N SER A 204 5.55 -0.90 -37.73
CA SER A 204 6.47 -1.50 -38.71
C SER A 204 7.83 -1.91 -38.13
N GLY A 205 7.88 -2.20 -36.83
CA GLY A 205 9.11 -2.66 -36.17
C GLY A 205 10.17 -1.58 -36.04
N THR A 206 9.77 -0.29 -36.04
CA THR A 206 10.67 0.83 -35.76
C THR A 206 11.25 0.63 -34.37
N LYS A 207 12.51 0.16 -34.31
CA LYS A 207 13.24 0.08 -33.05
C LYS A 207 13.42 1.49 -32.52
N CYS A 208 13.30 1.68 -31.21
CA CYS A 208 13.78 2.90 -30.59
C CYS A 208 15.31 2.90 -30.72
N SER A 209 15.81 3.61 -31.73
CA SER A 209 17.25 3.75 -31.97
C SER A 209 17.92 4.61 -30.91
N GLU A 210 17.14 5.44 -30.23
CA GLU A 210 17.58 6.34 -29.18
C GLU A 210 17.59 5.65 -27.82
N GLN A 211 18.58 6.04 -27.01
CA GLN A 211 18.72 5.60 -25.63
C GLN A 211 17.83 6.45 -24.74
N LEU A 212 17.00 5.79 -23.92
CA LEU A 212 16.15 6.44 -22.93
C LEU A 212 16.91 6.52 -21.61
N ALA A 213 17.35 7.72 -21.24
CA ALA A 213 17.88 8.01 -19.92
C ALA A 213 16.72 8.25 -18.93
N ILE A 214 16.71 7.52 -17.81
CA ILE A 214 15.68 7.62 -16.77
C ILE A 214 16.34 8.00 -15.44
N ASP A 215 16.02 9.17 -14.93
CA ASP A 215 16.23 9.51 -13.52
C ASP A 215 15.17 8.80 -12.66
N ALA A 216 15.61 7.87 -11.82
CA ALA A 216 14.75 7.05 -10.98
C ALA A 216 14.60 7.59 -9.54
N ALA A 217 15.04 8.83 -9.29
CA ALA A 217 14.85 9.58 -8.04
C ALA A 217 15.34 8.86 -6.76
N ASN A 218 16.30 7.96 -6.89
CA ASN A 218 16.80 7.09 -5.82
C ASN A 218 15.70 6.22 -5.16
N GLY A 219 14.61 5.98 -5.88
CA GLY A 219 13.42 5.32 -5.36
C GLY A 219 13.24 3.87 -5.82
N ILE A 220 12.17 3.25 -5.32
CA ILE A 220 11.80 1.87 -5.67
C ILE A 220 11.70 1.62 -7.18
N GLY A 221 11.36 2.66 -7.97
CA GLY A 221 11.29 2.59 -9.43
C GLY A 221 12.62 2.14 -10.06
N ALA A 222 13.76 2.55 -9.50
CA ALA A 222 15.08 2.16 -9.99
C ALA A 222 15.26 0.64 -9.98
N GLN A 223 14.94 0.01 -8.85
CA GLN A 223 15.04 -1.44 -8.68
C GLN A 223 14.09 -2.18 -9.64
N LYS A 224 12.91 -1.61 -9.90
CA LYS A 224 11.89 -2.20 -10.78
C LYS A 224 12.22 -2.03 -12.27
N LEU A 225 12.89 -0.94 -12.65
CA LEU A 225 13.33 -0.70 -14.03
C LEU A 225 14.33 -1.74 -14.53
N VAL A 226 15.10 -2.38 -13.64
CA VAL A 226 16.01 -3.47 -14.02
C VAL A 226 15.27 -4.61 -14.74
N TYR A 227 14.07 -4.98 -14.27
CA TYR A 227 13.25 -6.02 -14.90
C TYR A 227 12.73 -5.61 -16.28
N LEU A 228 12.33 -4.34 -16.44
CA LEU A 228 11.92 -3.79 -17.73
C LEU A 228 13.09 -3.76 -18.71
N ASN A 229 14.27 -3.30 -18.27
CA ASN A 229 15.46 -3.23 -19.10
C ASN A 229 15.89 -4.62 -19.60
N GLN A 230 15.89 -5.63 -18.71
CA GLN A 230 16.18 -7.02 -19.09
C GLN A 230 15.21 -7.54 -20.17
N ARG A 231 13.92 -7.23 -20.04
CA ARG A 231 12.87 -7.76 -20.91
C ARG A 231 12.66 -6.99 -22.21
N LEU A 232 13.19 -5.77 -22.32
CA LEU A 232 12.98 -4.89 -23.49
C LEU A 232 14.27 -4.45 -24.17
N SER A 233 15.44 -4.93 -23.73
CA SER A 233 16.77 -4.51 -24.23
C SER A 233 16.98 -4.63 -25.74
N ASP A 234 16.27 -5.54 -26.43
CA ASP A 234 16.29 -5.71 -27.89
C ASP A 234 15.47 -4.65 -28.65
N LEU A 235 14.60 -3.92 -27.95
CA LEU A 235 13.68 -2.92 -28.50
C LEU A 235 13.93 -1.50 -27.99
N LEU A 236 14.34 -1.35 -26.72
CA LEU A 236 14.54 -0.08 -26.04
C LEU A 236 15.78 -0.18 -25.13
N LYS A 237 16.76 0.69 -25.38
CA LYS A 237 17.93 0.82 -24.49
C LYS A 237 17.59 1.79 -23.37
N ILE A 238 17.59 1.29 -22.13
CA ILE A 238 17.34 2.11 -20.93
C ILE A 238 18.63 2.29 -20.16
N GLU A 239 18.97 3.54 -19.87
CA GLU A 239 20.03 3.91 -18.93
C GLU A 239 19.41 4.52 -17.67
N ILE A 240 19.72 3.96 -16.51
CA ILE A 240 19.11 4.34 -15.23
C ILE A 240 20.10 5.24 -14.47
N PHE A 241 19.63 6.39 -14.05
CA PHE A 241 20.32 7.34 -13.18
C PHE A 241 19.59 7.45 -11.84
N ASN A 242 20.33 7.86 -10.80
CA ASN A 242 19.80 8.00 -9.43
C ASN A 242 19.03 6.74 -9.01
N ASP A 243 19.75 5.62 -8.94
CA ASP A 243 19.19 4.29 -8.74
C ASP A 243 19.04 3.88 -7.26
N GLY A 244 19.38 4.79 -6.34
CA GLY A 244 19.35 4.55 -4.90
C GLY A 244 20.61 3.88 -4.37
N THR A 245 21.64 3.65 -5.19
CA THR A 245 22.95 3.19 -4.71
C THR A 245 23.75 4.32 -4.02
N LYS A 246 23.49 5.57 -4.41
CA LYS A 246 24.09 6.79 -3.85
C LYS A 246 23.05 7.90 -3.88
N GLY A 247 23.10 8.81 -2.91
CA GLY A 247 22.18 9.96 -2.80
C GLY A 247 20.88 9.62 -2.07
N HIS A 248 20.08 10.65 -1.79
CA HIS A 248 18.84 10.51 -1.03
C HIS A 248 17.60 10.42 -1.93
N LEU A 249 16.55 9.77 -1.42
CA LEU A 249 15.26 9.67 -2.09
C LEU A 249 14.68 11.06 -2.39
N ASN A 250 14.36 11.32 -3.66
CA ASN A 250 13.82 12.60 -4.17
C ASN A 250 14.72 13.83 -3.95
N GLU A 251 16.01 13.65 -3.67
CA GLU A 251 16.98 14.75 -3.61
C GLU A 251 17.21 15.33 -5.02
N LYS A 252 17.17 16.66 -5.14
CA LYS A 252 17.25 17.40 -6.40
C LYS A 252 18.60 18.07 -6.58
#